data_AF-A0A955YWS7-F1
#
_entry.id   AF-A0A955YWS7-F1
#
_cell.length_a   1.000
_cell.length_b   1.000
_cell.length_c   1.000
_cell.angle_alpha   90.00
_cell.angle_beta   90.00
_cell.angle_gamma   90.00
#
_symmetry.space_group_name_H-M   'P 1'
#
loop_
_entity.id
_entity.type
_entity.pdbx_description
1 polymer ?
#
loop_
_entity_poly.entity_id
_entity_poly.type
_entity_poly.pdbx_seq_one_letter_code
_entity_poly.pdbx_strand_id
1 'polypeptide(L)'
;QLVYDNYNALAIGFSPTQRASDVIVSLALYPRWVTLFFLQAVRTQLPDPSLRLVGSGKAVRSLRLAAAETLDEPDVRALIAEAAVRASVPFDPQQPVQTIIKSVSLKRRPRRPAR
;
A
#
# COMPACT_ATOMS: atom_id res chain seq x y z
N GLN A 1 -9.13 4.48 5.25
CA GLN A 1 -8.23 3.34 5.53
C GLN A 1 -9.02 2.04 5.44
N LEU A 2 -8.50 1.04 4.74
CA LEU A 2 -9.17 -0.21 4.42
C LEU A 2 -8.21 -1.38 4.67
N VAL A 3 -8.45 -2.14 5.73
CA VAL A 3 -7.63 -3.28 6.14
C VAL A 3 -8.18 -4.54 5.49
N TYR A 4 -7.37 -5.22 4.70
CA TYR A 4 -7.67 -6.49 4.05
C TYR A 4 -6.88 -7.62 4.72
N ASP A 5 -7.55 -8.64 5.25
CA ASP A 5 -6.88 -9.90 5.58
C ASP A 5 -6.78 -10.75 4.29
N ASN A 6 -5.65 -10.64 3.58
CA ASN A 6 -5.38 -11.42 2.38
C ASN A 6 -4.70 -12.76 2.76
N TYR A 7 -4.96 -13.81 1.98
CA TYR A 7 -4.48 -15.19 2.17
C TYR A 7 -2.98 -15.31 2.45
N ASN A 8 -2.16 -14.39 1.92
CA ASN A 8 -0.70 -14.41 2.02
C ASN A 8 -0.10 -13.42 3.06
N ALA A 9 -0.84 -12.38 3.45
CA ALA A 9 -0.36 -11.30 4.31
C ALA A 9 -1.54 -10.47 4.84
N LEU A 10 -1.42 -9.91 6.04
CA LEU A 10 -2.31 -8.83 6.47
C LEU A 10 -2.00 -7.61 5.61
N ALA A 11 -2.97 -7.10 4.87
CA ALA A 11 -2.83 -5.94 4.01
C ALA A 11 -3.63 -4.75 4.56
N ILE A 12 -3.11 -3.54 4.41
CA ILE A 12 -3.76 -2.29 4.82
C ILE A 12 -3.71 -1.33 3.64
N GLY A 13 -4.80 -1.25 2.89
CA GLY A 13 -5.01 -0.28 1.82
C GLY A 13 -5.43 1.08 2.35
N PHE A 14 -4.96 2.14 1.71
CA PHE A 14 -5.39 3.52 1.93
C PHE A 14 -6.09 3.97 0.66
N SER A 15 -7.37 4.25 0.80
CA SER A 15 -8.28 4.61 -0.29
C SER A 15 -9.10 5.83 0.13
N PRO A 16 -9.38 6.76 -0.78
CA PRO A 16 -10.31 7.86 -0.56
C PRO A 16 -11.76 7.35 -0.48
N THR A 17 -12.05 6.15 -0.99
CA THR A 17 -13.39 5.55 -0.93
C THR A 17 -13.37 4.17 -0.26
N GLN A 18 -14.54 3.55 -0.11
CA GLN A 18 -14.65 2.17 0.39
C GLN A 18 -14.33 1.10 -0.67
N ARG A 19 -14.06 1.52 -1.92
CA ARG A 19 -13.77 0.64 -3.05
C ARG A 19 -12.30 0.21 -3.03
N ALA A 20 -12.09 -1.07 -3.31
CA ALA A 20 -10.75 -1.66 -3.44
C ALA A 20 -9.96 -1.09 -4.62
N SER A 21 -10.66 -0.79 -5.71
CA SER A 21 -10.10 -0.21 -6.94
C SER A 21 -9.46 1.15 -6.73
N ASP A 22 -9.94 1.88 -5.72
CA ASP A 22 -9.56 3.27 -5.48
C ASP A 22 -8.40 3.35 -4.48
N VAL A 23 -7.93 2.20 -3.96
CA VAL A 23 -6.76 2.14 -3.08
C VAL A 23 -5.56 2.71 -3.84
N ILE A 24 -4.89 3.67 -3.22
CA ILE A 24 -3.74 4.38 -3.77
C ILE A 24 -2.46 3.66 -3.33
N VAL A 25 -2.31 3.51 -2.01
CA VAL A 25 -1.21 2.77 -1.39
C VAL A 25 -1.71 1.63 -0.51
N SER A 26 -0.94 0.56 -0.38
CA SER A 26 -1.27 -0.55 0.50
C SER A 26 -0.02 -1.09 1.20
N LEU A 27 -0.11 -1.38 2.48
CA LEU A 27 0.93 -2.08 3.24
C LEU A 27 0.59 -3.56 3.32
N ALA A 28 1.47 -4.44 2.87
CA ALA A 28 1.35 -5.88 3.16
C ALA A 28 2.38 -6.27 4.22
N LEU A 29 1.90 -6.82 5.32
CA LEU A 29 2.70 -7.29 6.45
C LEU A 29 3.00 -8.78 6.27
N TYR A 30 4.25 -9.10 5.97
CA TYR A 30 4.78 -10.45 5.95
C TYR A 30 5.46 -10.77 7.29
N PRO A 31 5.70 -12.05 7.63
CA PRO A 31 6.32 -12.42 8.90
C PRO A 31 7.72 -11.83 9.15
N ARG A 32 8.43 -11.41 8.09
CA ARG A 32 9.83 -10.94 8.16
C ARG A 32 10.07 -9.56 7.55
N TRP A 33 9.08 -8.97 6.90
CA TRP A 33 9.21 -7.65 6.27
C TRP A 33 7.83 -7.07 5.99
N VAL A 34 7.79 -5.76 5.72
CA VAL A 34 6.59 -5.08 5.21
C VAL A 34 6.87 -4.64 3.79
N THR A 35 5.84 -4.63 2.95
CA THR A 35 5.94 -4.09 1.58
C THR A 35 4.90 -3.00 1.40
N LEU A 36 5.36 -1.82 0.99
CA LEU A 36 4.52 -0.73 0.54
C LEU A 36 4.24 -0.91 -0.95
N PHE A 37 2.97 -0.95 -1.32
CA PHE A 37 2.51 -1.06 -2.69
C PHE A 37 1.86 0.25 -3.12
N PHE A 38 2.19 0.69 -4.34
CA PHE A 38 1.57 1.80 -5.04
C PHE A 38 0.69 1.21 -6.15
N LEU A 39 -0.61 1.10 -5.90
CA LEU A 39 -1.50 0.29 -6.74
C LEU A 39 -1.82 0.94 -8.10
N GLN A 40 -1.66 2.26 -8.18
CA GLN A 40 -1.96 3.04 -9.38
C GLN A 40 -0.69 3.54 -10.10
N ALA A 41 0.51 3.22 -9.59
CA ALA A 41 1.78 3.84 -9.98
C ALA A 41 2.05 3.89 -11.49
N VAL A 42 1.76 2.81 -12.22
CA VAL A 42 2.01 2.78 -13.67
C VAL A 42 1.01 3.66 -14.43
N ARG A 43 -0.28 3.59 -14.05
CA ARG A 43 -1.35 4.34 -14.71
C ARG A 43 -1.20 5.84 -14.48
N THR A 44 -0.74 6.23 -13.30
CA THR A 44 -0.53 7.63 -12.92
C THR A 44 0.86 8.16 -13.30
N GLN A 45 1.70 7.30 -13.89
CA GLN A 45 3.10 7.62 -14.20
C GLN A 45 3.82 8.23 -12.99
N LEU A 46 3.75 7.54 -11.85
CA LEU A 46 4.37 7.99 -10.61
C LEU A 46 5.89 8.14 -10.82
N PRO A 47 6.46 9.34 -10.66
CA PRO A 47 7.89 9.54 -10.81
C PRO A 47 8.65 8.85 -9.67
N ASP A 48 9.70 8.12 -10.04
CA ASP A 48 10.60 7.44 -9.10
C ASP A 48 12.05 7.80 -9.43
N PRO A 49 12.48 9.04 -9.13
CA PRO A 49 13.81 9.53 -9.50
C PRO A 49 14.94 8.77 -8.78
N SER A 50 14.65 8.23 -7.59
CA SER A 50 15.59 7.46 -6.78
C SER A 50 15.59 5.96 -7.13
N LEU A 51 14.78 5.53 -8.09
CA LEU A 51 14.68 4.14 -8.57
C LEU A 51 14.45 3.12 -7.44
N ARG A 52 13.60 3.49 -6.49
CA ARG A 52 13.30 2.71 -5.28
C ARG A 52 12.22 1.65 -5.53
N LEU A 53 11.38 1.88 -6.54
CA LEU A 53 10.24 1.06 -6.83
C LEU A 53 10.61 -0.16 -7.68
N VAL A 54 10.12 -1.33 -7.25
CA VAL A 54 10.26 -2.60 -7.97
C VAL A 54 8.92 -3.11 -8.45
N GLY A 55 8.96 -3.95 -9.49
CA GLY A 55 7.81 -4.65 -10.05
C GLY A 55 7.63 -4.39 -11.54
N SER A 56 7.22 -5.42 -12.27
CA SER A 56 6.99 -5.39 -13.73
C SER A 56 5.51 -5.45 -14.11
N GLY A 57 4.60 -5.40 -13.13
CA GLY A 57 3.16 -5.45 -13.36
C GLY A 57 2.64 -4.24 -14.15
N LYS A 58 1.42 -4.35 -14.70
CA LYS A 58 0.81 -3.31 -15.53
C LYS A 58 0.25 -2.10 -14.76
N ALA A 59 0.09 -2.21 -13.44
CA ALA A 59 -0.53 -1.17 -12.60
C ALA A 59 0.31 -0.85 -11.37
N VAL A 60 0.81 -1.90 -10.70
CA VAL A 60 1.37 -1.81 -9.36
C VAL A 60 2.90 -1.69 -9.40
N ARG A 61 3.42 -0.85 -8.51
CA ARG A 61 4.83 -0.84 -8.11
C ARG A 61 4.93 -1.02 -6.59
N SER A 62 6.10 -1.40 -6.09
CA SER A 62 6.27 -1.70 -4.67
C SER A 62 7.65 -1.34 -4.14
N LEU A 63 7.73 -1.12 -2.84
CA LEU A 63 8.95 -0.89 -2.08
C LEU A 63 8.94 -1.84 -0.87
N ARG A 64 10.00 -2.62 -0.70
CA ARG A 64 10.17 -3.41 0.53
C ARG A 64 10.70 -2.52 1.63
N LEU A 65 9.97 -2.45 2.73
CA LEU A 65 10.37 -1.74 3.94
C LEU A 65 11.18 -2.72 4.79
N ALA A 66 12.49 -2.48 4.89
CA ALA A 66 13.38 -3.26 5.74
C ALA A 66 13.19 -2.91 7.23
N ALA A 67 12.83 -1.66 7.50
CA ALA A 67 12.53 -1.14 8.83
C ALA A 67 11.41 -0.08 8.74
N ALA A 68 10.84 0.32 9.88
CA ALA A 68 9.73 1.28 9.90
C ALA A 68 10.19 2.68 9.47
N GLU A 69 11.44 3.02 9.77
CA GLU A 69 12.13 4.28 9.50
C GLU A 69 12.24 4.53 7.99
N THR A 70 12.18 3.48 7.16
CA THR A 70 12.14 3.63 5.70
C THR A 70 10.92 4.43 5.23
N LEU A 71 9.83 4.47 6.00
CA LEU A 71 8.67 5.32 5.69
C LEU A 71 8.95 6.81 5.90
N ASP A 72 9.91 7.15 6.75
CA ASP A 72 10.29 8.53 7.07
C ASP A 72 11.37 9.07 6.14
N GLU A 73 11.99 8.20 5.32
CA GLU A 73 12.95 8.62 4.31
C GLU A 73 12.29 9.65 3.34
N PRO A 74 12.94 10.79 3.05
CA PRO A 74 12.32 11.86 2.27
C PRO A 74 11.83 11.45 0.87
N ASP A 75 12.56 10.54 0.22
CA ASP A 75 12.19 9.97 -1.09
C ASP A 75 10.91 9.13 -1.00
N VAL A 76 10.77 8.31 0.04
CA VAL A 76 9.57 7.48 0.26
C VAL A 76 8.37 8.36 0.61
N ARG A 77 8.56 9.40 1.43
CA ARG A 77 7.50 10.38 1.73
C ARG A 77 7.05 11.12 0.48
N ALA A 78 8.00 11.53 -0.37
CA ALA A 78 7.71 12.18 -1.64
C ALA A 78 6.91 11.26 -2.58
N LEU A 79 7.28 9.97 -2.67
CA LEU A 79 6.54 8.98 -3.45
C LEU A 79 5.09 8.81 -2.96
N ILE A 80 4.87 8.76 -1.65
CA ILE A 80 3.52 8.64 -1.07
C ILE A 80 2.70 9.90 -1.35
N ALA A 81 3.28 11.09 -1.15
CA ALA A 81 2.60 12.35 -1.42
C ALA A 81 2.22 12.48 -2.91
N GLU A 82 3.16 12.19 -3.80
CA GLU A 82 2.93 12.28 -5.24
C GLU A 82 1.89 11.25 -5.71
N ALA A 83 1.89 10.05 -5.13
CA ALA A 83 0.86 9.04 -5.40
C ALA A 83 -0.53 9.50 -4.97
N ALA A 84 -0.64 10.22 -3.85
CA ALA A 84 -1.91 10.78 -3.39
C ALA A 84 -2.40 11.93 -4.30
N VAL A 85 -1.49 12.80 -4.76
CA VAL A 85 -1.81 13.90 -5.69
C VAL A 85 -2.30 13.37 -7.03
N ARG A 86 -1.67 12.31 -7.55
CA ARG A 86 -2.00 11.72 -8.86
C ARG A 86 -3.12 10.69 -8.82
N ALA A 87 -3.70 10.43 -7.65
CA ALA A 87 -4.73 9.42 -7.49
C ALA A 87 -5.92 9.71 -8.41
N SER A 88 -6.50 8.66 -9.01
CA SER A 88 -7.66 8.83 -9.89
C SER A 88 -8.89 9.40 -9.18
N VAL A 89 -8.95 9.21 -7.86
CA VAL A 89 -9.93 9.84 -6.96
C VAL A 89 -9.12 10.56 -5.88
N PRO A 90 -9.33 11.87 -5.67
CA PRO A 90 -8.61 12.61 -4.64
C PRO A 90 -9.14 12.26 -3.24
N PHE A 91 -8.30 12.43 -2.21
CA PHE A 91 -8.77 12.44 -0.84
C PHE A 91 -9.56 13.72 -0.55
N ASP A 92 -10.75 13.58 0.02
CA ASP A 92 -11.52 14.71 0.55
C ASP A 92 -11.05 15.02 1.98
N PRO A 93 -10.46 16.20 2.24
CA PRO A 93 -9.99 16.57 3.57
C PRO A 93 -11.12 16.76 4.60
N GLN A 94 -12.36 16.97 4.15
CA GLN A 94 -13.53 17.07 5.04
C GLN A 94 -14.10 15.70 5.41
N GLN A 95 -13.69 14.64 4.71
CA GLN A 95 -14.16 13.30 4.98
C GLN A 95 -13.44 12.71 6.20
N PRO A 96 -14.18 12.15 7.18
CA PRO A 96 -13.55 11.57 8.36
C PRO A 96 -12.68 10.36 7.97
N VAL A 97 -11.50 10.27 8.58
CA VAL A 97 -10.63 9.10 8.43
C VAL A 97 -11.32 7.89 9.06
N GLN A 98 -11.73 6.94 8.22
CA GLN A 98 -12.35 5.69 8.67
C GLN A 98 -11.40 4.51 8.48
N THR A 99 -11.37 3.59 9.45
CA THR A 99 -10.67 2.30 9.33
C THR A 99 -11.70 1.19 9.14
N ILE A 100 -11.73 0.60 7.96
CA ILE A 100 -12.65 -0.50 7.62
C ILE A 100 -11.86 -1.80 7.59
N ILE A 101 -12.20 -2.76 8.45
CA ILE A 101 -11.56 -4.08 8.47
C ILE A 101 -12.43 -5.06 7.67
N LYS A 102 -11.94 -5.52 6.51
CA LYS A 102 -12.56 -6.56 5.69
C LYS A 102 -11.77 -7.86 5.85
N SER A 103 -12.36 -8.84 6.53
CA SER A 103 -11.85 -10.21 6.58
C SER A 103 -12.40 -10.98 5.38
N VAL A 104 -11.57 -11.23 4.36
CA VAL A 104 -12.02 -11.81 3.08
C VAL A 104 -11.66 -13.30 2.94
N SER A 105 -10.83 -13.84 3.84
CA SER A 105 -10.40 -15.25 3.77
C SER A 105 -10.80 -16.07 4.98
N LEU A 106 -11.50 -17.19 4.73
CA LEU A 106 -11.80 -18.21 5.74
C LEU A 106 -10.56 -19.03 6.15
N LYS A 107 -9.50 -19.03 5.34
CA LYS A 107 -8.24 -19.75 5.59
C LYS A 107 -7.08 -18.78 5.77
N ARG A 108 -6.37 -18.89 6.89
CA ARG A 108 -5.16 -18.12 7.20
C ARG A 108 -3.92 -19.03 7.16
N ARG A 109 -2.83 -18.60 6.53
CA ARG A 109 -1.52 -19.28 6.69
C ARG A 109 -0.94 -19.01 8.08
N PRO A 110 -0.12 -19.93 8.63
CA PRO A 110 0.63 -19.67 9.86
C PRO A 110 1.50 -18.42 9.71
N ARG A 111 1.31 -17.44 10.59
CA ARG A 111 2.03 -16.14 10.55
C ARG A 111 3.37 -16.16 11.29
N ARG A 112 3.71 -17.29 11.92
CA ARG A 112 4.99 -17.48 12.60
C ARG A 112 6.00 -18.09 11.62
N PRO A 113 7.21 -17.53 11.51
CA PRO A 113 8.31 -18.24 10.85
C PRO A 113 8.48 -19.63 11.50
N ALA A 114 8.80 -20.65 10.71
CA ALA A 114 9.28 -21.90 11.27
C ALA A 114 10.52 -21.60 12.13
N ARG A 115 10.55 -22.16 13.33
CA ARG A 115 11.59 -21.91 14.33
C ARG A 115 12.92 -22.50 13.87
#